data_AF-A0A9Q3YM49-F1
#
_entry.id   AF-A0A9Q3YM49-F1
#
_cell.length_a   1.000
_cell.length_b   1.000
_cell.length_c   1.000
_cell.angle_alpha   90.00
_cell.angle_beta   90.00
_cell.angle_gamma   90.00
#
_symmetry.space_group_name_H-M   'P 1'
#
loop_
_entity.id
_entity.type
_entity.pdbx_description
1 polymer ?
#
loop_
_entity_poly.entity_id
_entity_poly.type
_entity_poly.pdbx_seq_one_letter_code
_entity_poly.pdbx_strand_id
1 'polypeptide(L)'
;MSGLKSMEHGALGEARAKAFLLERFWVLERSVDIQGADYLIQRRITDRNFMDRSPPKLGVVQVKYVQDGDTYLSIFKEYLCDSEGYPYKEFFLLVFTGRESNSRSFLLSSDEYIKLSSENLKSGKIRLQVKASTILESSNYEILDHTRALERIDHALRSADFFANRRFLGATNYIKISPDQIEHDFLLPMDNQYAEIGKAFFEEKKKLQRIVFDAEEILDSMQKMLRSTDPEEAFRIYEEDLWEHIGQGRGIVLDADFFNDEDFLASVKSHKKRLDAIRDKGMEASFFALLQKIESELPVRIADLKITEDTRIQIIVSYDSATLLDARVTVKEVTGTKETPRLVNSSLGCHTIEFSPFQCFSWEIRTGKTPPPESAEDVEEQIRTLIWLLRRPLQSEIEKHLIGEDLALEW
;
A
#
# COMPACT_ATOMS: atom_id res chain seq x y z
N MET A 1 -55.22 7.53 5.22
CA MET A 1 -55.05 6.60 4.08
C MET A 1 -53.69 6.70 3.37
N SER A 2 -52.94 7.82 3.40
CA SER A 2 -51.64 7.91 2.70
C SER A 2 -50.49 7.16 3.40
N GLY A 3 -50.48 7.08 4.73
CA GLY A 3 -49.43 6.37 5.49
C GLY A 3 -49.40 4.86 5.25
N LEU A 4 -50.56 4.20 5.21
CA LEU A 4 -50.67 2.75 4.94
C LEU A 4 -50.17 2.38 3.54
N LYS A 5 -50.49 3.19 2.52
CA LYS A 5 -49.96 3.00 1.16
C LYS A 5 -48.44 3.20 1.12
N SER A 6 -47.93 4.23 1.80
CA SER A 6 -46.49 4.47 1.90
C SER A 6 -45.74 3.29 2.54
N MET A 7 -46.31 2.68 3.58
CA MET A 7 -45.75 1.50 4.24
C MET A 7 -45.81 0.24 3.37
N GLU A 8 -46.93 0.01 2.68
CA GLU A 8 -47.11 -1.09 1.73
C GLU A 8 -46.11 -1.01 0.56
N HIS A 9 -45.85 0.20 0.07
CA HIS A 9 -44.87 0.44 -0.99
C HIS A 9 -43.42 0.28 -0.54
N GLY A 10 -43.09 0.71 0.68
CA GLY A 10 -41.78 0.43 1.29
C GLY A 10 -41.52 -1.07 1.41
N ALA A 11 -42.47 -1.81 2.01
CA ALA A 11 -42.37 -3.25 2.20
C ALA A 11 -42.26 -4.02 0.87
N LEU A 12 -42.99 -3.59 -0.17
CA LEU A 12 -42.91 -4.20 -1.49
C LEU A 12 -41.55 -3.96 -2.17
N GLY A 13 -41.01 -2.74 -2.07
CA GLY A 13 -39.69 -2.41 -2.60
C GLY A 13 -38.59 -3.21 -1.92
N GLU A 14 -38.61 -3.26 -0.59
CA GLU A 14 -37.70 -4.05 0.24
C GLU A 14 -37.76 -5.54 -0.11
N ALA A 15 -38.95 -6.15 -0.18
CA ALA A 15 -39.09 -7.56 -0.54
C ALA A 15 -38.50 -7.90 -1.92
N ARG A 16 -38.70 -7.02 -2.92
CA ARG A 16 -38.12 -7.17 -4.26
C ARG A 16 -36.60 -7.04 -4.25
N ALA A 17 -36.07 -6.05 -3.53
CA ALA A 17 -34.63 -5.88 -3.35
C ALA A 17 -34.00 -7.11 -2.72
N LYS A 18 -34.59 -7.62 -1.63
CA LYS A 18 -34.11 -8.82 -0.94
C LYS A 18 -34.08 -10.03 -1.86
N ALA A 19 -35.17 -10.27 -2.59
CA ALA A 19 -35.24 -11.39 -3.55
C ALA A 19 -34.14 -11.29 -4.62
N PHE A 20 -33.97 -10.11 -5.23
CA PHE A 20 -32.92 -9.85 -6.21
C PHE A 20 -31.51 -10.09 -5.64
N LEU A 21 -31.21 -9.55 -4.45
CA LEU A 21 -29.88 -9.65 -3.84
C LEU A 21 -29.55 -11.09 -3.38
N LEU A 22 -30.54 -11.85 -2.91
CA LEU A 22 -30.39 -13.24 -2.48
C LEU A 22 -30.04 -14.21 -3.63
N GLU A 23 -30.08 -13.79 -4.89
CA GLU A 23 -29.59 -14.63 -5.99
C GLU A 23 -28.06 -14.81 -5.90
N ARG A 24 -27.31 -13.81 -5.44
CA ARG A 24 -25.82 -13.81 -5.49
C ARG A 24 -25.12 -13.44 -4.19
N PHE A 25 -25.81 -12.83 -3.23
CA PHE A 25 -25.21 -12.31 -2.01
C PHE A 25 -25.82 -12.94 -0.74
N TRP A 26 -25.04 -12.95 0.33
CA TRP A 26 -25.62 -13.00 1.69
C TRP A 26 -26.22 -11.64 1.98
N VAL A 27 -27.44 -11.60 2.51
CA VAL A 27 -28.19 -10.38 2.78
C VAL A 27 -28.44 -10.30 4.28
N LEU A 28 -28.03 -9.20 4.90
CA LEU A 28 -28.21 -8.88 6.31
C LEU A 28 -29.21 -7.73 6.41
N GLU A 29 -30.31 -7.97 7.11
CA GLU A 29 -31.34 -6.96 7.37
C GLU A 29 -30.95 -6.15 8.62
N ARG A 30 -31.10 -4.82 8.56
CA ARG A 30 -30.88 -3.97 9.74
C ARG A 30 -32.21 -3.60 10.36
N SER A 31 -32.35 -3.83 11.67
CA SER A 31 -33.58 -3.58 12.43
C SER A 31 -33.73 -2.13 12.91
N VAL A 32 -32.77 -1.24 12.62
CA VAL A 32 -32.82 0.18 13.02
C VAL A 32 -32.22 1.05 11.92
N ASP A 33 -32.95 2.12 11.57
CA ASP A 33 -32.71 3.14 10.53
C ASP A 33 -31.47 4.03 10.80
N ILE A 34 -30.35 3.42 11.18
CA ILE A 34 -29.09 4.09 11.49
C ILE A 34 -28.23 4.02 10.22
N GLN A 35 -28.02 5.19 9.58
CA GLN A 35 -27.17 5.41 8.40
C GLN A 35 -27.83 5.21 7.01
N GLY A 36 -29.17 5.16 6.92
CA GLY A 36 -29.88 5.25 5.64
C GLY A 36 -29.72 4.05 4.69
N ALA A 37 -29.39 2.87 5.20
CA ALA A 37 -29.26 1.64 4.43
C ALA A 37 -30.32 0.62 4.86
N ASP A 38 -30.98 0.00 3.88
CA ASP A 38 -32.03 -1.01 4.12
C ASP A 38 -31.43 -2.43 4.19
N TYR A 39 -30.39 -2.70 3.39
CA TYR A 39 -29.66 -3.97 3.42
C TYR A 39 -28.15 -3.78 3.47
N LEU A 40 -27.48 -4.72 4.13
CA LEU A 40 -26.06 -4.99 3.93
C LEU A 40 -25.92 -6.30 3.15
N ILE A 41 -25.01 -6.32 2.17
CA ILE A 41 -24.78 -7.48 1.31
C ILE A 41 -23.34 -7.94 1.37
N GLN A 42 -23.12 -9.24 1.28
CA GLN A 42 -21.78 -9.83 1.25
C GLN A 42 -21.69 -10.84 0.12
N ARG A 43 -20.53 -10.90 -0.55
CA ARG A 43 -20.25 -11.95 -1.53
C ARG A 43 -20.31 -13.34 -0.88
N ARG A 44 -20.93 -14.30 -1.56
CA ARG A 44 -20.92 -15.72 -1.18
C ARG A 44 -19.57 -16.34 -1.53
N ILE A 45 -18.58 -16.12 -0.68
CA ILE A 45 -17.27 -16.77 -0.81
C ILE A 45 -17.35 -18.07 -0.02
N THR A 46 -17.45 -19.20 -0.73
CA THR A 46 -17.53 -20.56 -0.14
C THR A 46 -16.17 -21.11 0.28
N ASP A 47 -15.09 -20.45 -0.14
CA ASP A 47 -13.73 -21.01 -0.08
C ASP A 47 -12.86 -20.30 0.98
N ARG A 48 -13.46 -19.43 1.82
CA ARG A 48 -12.76 -18.66 2.87
C ARG A 48 -13.55 -18.69 4.18
N ASN A 49 -12.84 -18.89 5.30
CA ASN A 49 -13.44 -18.99 6.63
C ASN A 49 -13.66 -17.58 7.24
N PHE A 50 -14.60 -17.42 8.16
CA PHE A 50 -14.88 -16.13 8.84
C PHE A 50 -13.68 -15.62 9.67
N MET A 51 -12.75 -16.53 10.00
CA MET A 51 -11.50 -16.27 10.73
C MET A 51 -10.29 -15.97 9.82
N ASP A 52 -10.48 -15.87 8.50
CA ASP A 52 -9.39 -15.55 7.57
C ASP A 52 -8.89 -14.11 7.75
N ARG A 53 -7.58 -13.89 7.52
CA ARG A 53 -6.90 -12.59 7.68
C ARG A 53 -7.47 -11.47 6.80
N SER A 54 -8.30 -11.79 5.80
CA SER A 54 -9.07 -10.84 4.98
C SER A 54 -10.57 -11.09 5.16
N PRO A 55 -11.26 -10.39 6.08
CA PRO A 55 -12.72 -10.52 6.21
C PRO A 55 -13.44 -10.08 4.92
N PRO A 56 -14.65 -10.60 4.66
CA PRO A 56 -15.37 -10.35 3.43
C PRO A 56 -15.87 -8.90 3.34
N LYS A 57 -15.66 -8.25 2.19
CA LYS A 57 -16.14 -6.90 1.89
C LYS A 57 -17.67 -6.87 1.82
N LEU A 58 -18.27 -5.79 2.31
CA LEU A 58 -19.71 -5.62 2.47
C LEU A 58 -20.22 -4.48 1.59
N GLY A 59 -21.38 -4.64 0.97
CA GLY A 59 -22.09 -3.63 0.21
C GLY A 59 -23.24 -3.05 1.00
N VAL A 60 -23.61 -1.82 0.65
CA VAL A 60 -24.66 -1.07 1.30
C VAL A 60 -25.73 -0.82 0.27
N VAL A 61 -26.95 -1.26 0.55
CA VAL A 61 -28.05 -1.10 -0.37
C VAL A 61 -29.15 -0.29 0.29
N GLN A 62 -29.47 0.83 -0.33
CA GLN A 62 -30.68 1.58 -0.04
C GLN A 62 -31.74 1.27 -1.09
N VAL A 63 -32.98 1.15 -0.65
CA VAL A 63 -34.14 0.81 -1.44
C VAL A 63 -35.13 1.95 -1.42
N LYS A 64 -35.66 2.30 -2.58
CA LYS A 64 -36.73 3.26 -2.73
C LYS A 64 -37.81 2.70 -3.63
N TYR A 65 -39.07 2.86 -3.23
CA TYR A 65 -40.20 2.59 -4.09
C TYR A 65 -40.83 3.92 -4.52
N VAL A 66 -41.09 4.07 -5.82
CA VAL A 66 -41.75 5.25 -6.39
C VAL A 66 -43.03 4.84 -7.11
N GLN A 67 -44.12 5.56 -6.85
CA GLN A 67 -45.40 5.33 -7.54
C GLN A 67 -45.42 5.98 -8.92
N ASP A 68 -44.80 7.16 -9.04
CA ASP A 68 -44.77 7.98 -10.24
C ASP A 68 -43.44 8.75 -10.37
N GLY A 69 -43.26 9.42 -11.51
CA GLY A 69 -42.08 10.23 -11.79
C GLY A 69 -42.01 11.56 -11.02
N ASP A 70 -43.08 11.97 -10.33
CA ASP A 70 -43.15 13.27 -9.65
C ASP A 70 -42.59 13.24 -8.23
N THR A 71 -42.30 12.05 -7.72
CA THR A 71 -41.69 11.86 -6.40
C THR A 71 -40.21 12.23 -6.42
N TYR A 72 -39.71 12.90 -5.37
CA TYR A 72 -38.29 13.14 -5.17
C TYR A 72 -37.66 12.06 -4.28
N LEU A 73 -36.63 11.41 -4.80
CA LEU A 73 -35.73 10.58 -4.02
C LEU A 73 -34.77 11.47 -3.24
N SER A 74 -34.47 11.10 -2.00
CA SER A 74 -33.67 11.92 -1.09
C SER A 74 -32.76 11.04 -0.24
N ILE A 75 -31.46 11.31 -0.30
CA ILE A 75 -30.41 10.59 0.45
C ILE A 75 -29.48 11.65 1.05
N PHE A 76 -29.01 11.45 2.28
CA PHE A 76 -28.02 12.37 2.86
C PHE A 76 -26.66 12.17 2.20
N LYS A 77 -25.94 13.26 1.92
CA LYS A 77 -24.64 13.24 1.24
C LYS A 77 -23.61 12.40 2.00
N GLU A 78 -23.66 12.43 3.33
CA GLU A 78 -22.82 11.62 4.24
C GLU A 78 -22.96 10.10 4.04
N TYR A 79 -24.01 9.62 3.35
CA TYR A 79 -24.19 8.19 3.03
C TYR A 79 -23.63 7.81 1.66
N LEU A 80 -23.22 8.80 0.86
CA LEU A 80 -22.87 8.60 -0.55
C LEU A 80 -21.40 8.89 -0.83
N CYS A 81 -20.77 9.76 -0.06
CA CYS A 81 -19.36 10.11 -0.20
C CYS A 81 -18.71 10.43 1.15
N ASP A 82 -17.39 10.37 1.18
CA ASP A 82 -16.58 10.77 2.34
C ASP A 82 -16.54 12.29 2.56
N SER A 83 -15.75 12.72 3.55
CA SER A 83 -15.56 14.13 3.90
C SER A 83 -14.88 14.96 2.80
N GLU A 84 -14.16 14.32 1.89
CA GLU A 84 -13.49 14.95 0.76
C GLU A 84 -14.37 14.96 -0.50
N GLY A 85 -15.50 14.25 -0.47
CA GLY A 85 -16.47 14.17 -1.55
C GLY A 85 -16.27 12.99 -2.50
N TYR A 86 -15.41 12.03 -2.18
CA TYR A 86 -15.23 10.84 -3.00
C TYR A 86 -16.38 9.84 -2.78
N PRO A 87 -17.06 9.37 -3.86
CA PRO A 87 -18.20 8.46 -3.73
C PRO A 87 -17.83 7.08 -3.18
N TYR A 88 -18.64 6.55 -2.26
CA TYR A 88 -18.51 5.18 -1.76
C TYR A 88 -18.89 4.17 -2.85
N LYS A 89 -17.92 3.43 -3.39
CA LYS A 89 -18.12 2.48 -4.50
C LYS A 89 -19.00 1.27 -4.10
N GLU A 90 -19.11 1.02 -2.81
CA GLU A 90 -19.86 -0.04 -2.16
C GLU A 90 -21.31 0.33 -1.84
N PHE A 91 -21.73 1.57 -2.13
CA PHE A 91 -23.11 2.01 -1.99
C PHE A 91 -23.89 1.79 -3.29
N PHE A 92 -25.09 1.22 -3.14
CA PHE A 92 -26.02 0.95 -4.22
C PHE A 92 -27.42 1.44 -3.88
N LEU A 93 -28.07 2.12 -4.82
CA LEU A 93 -29.48 2.48 -4.73
C LEU A 93 -30.28 1.57 -5.66
N LEU A 94 -31.24 0.84 -5.09
CA LEU A 94 -32.27 0.14 -5.82
C LEU A 94 -33.57 0.94 -5.81
N VAL A 95 -34.08 1.25 -7.01
CA VAL A 95 -35.38 1.92 -7.17
C VAL A 95 -36.36 0.95 -7.81
N PHE A 96 -37.55 0.82 -7.22
CA PHE A 96 -38.63 -0.01 -7.76
C PHE A 96 -39.85 0.83 -8.08
N THR A 97 -40.55 0.46 -9.14
CA THR A 97 -41.86 1.00 -9.48
C THR A 97 -42.77 -0.08 -10.07
N GLY A 98 -44.04 0.24 -10.26
CA GLY A 98 -45.03 -0.65 -10.87
C GLY A 98 -45.41 -1.87 -10.01
N ARG A 99 -46.51 -2.50 -10.42
CA ARG A 99 -47.07 -3.70 -9.77
C ARG A 99 -47.14 -4.84 -10.78
N GLU A 100 -47.04 -6.06 -10.27
CA GLU A 100 -47.20 -7.30 -11.04
C GLU A 100 -46.37 -7.30 -12.32
N SER A 101 -46.98 -7.50 -13.49
CA SER A 101 -46.31 -7.59 -14.79
C SER A 101 -45.68 -6.28 -15.28
N ASN A 102 -46.01 -5.14 -14.66
CA ASN A 102 -45.46 -3.83 -15.01
C ASN A 102 -44.38 -3.37 -14.02
N SER A 103 -43.82 -4.27 -13.21
CA SER A 103 -42.75 -3.93 -12.29
C SER A 103 -41.47 -3.59 -13.04
N ARG A 104 -40.84 -2.47 -12.68
CA ARG A 104 -39.53 -2.06 -13.18
C ARG A 104 -38.59 -1.84 -12.01
N SER A 105 -37.31 -2.12 -12.23
CA SER A 105 -36.25 -2.09 -11.23
C SER A 105 -35.06 -1.33 -11.77
N PHE A 106 -34.40 -0.51 -10.95
CA PHE A 106 -33.27 0.31 -11.35
C PHE A 106 -32.14 0.19 -10.34
N LEU A 107 -30.89 0.23 -10.81
CA LEU A 107 -29.68 0.14 -9.99
C LEU A 107 -28.74 1.31 -10.29
N LEU A 108 -28.43 2.09 -9.25
CA LEU A 108 -27.50 3.21 -9.32
C LEU A 108 -26.34 3.02 -8.33
N SER A 109 -25.14 3.47 -8.72
CA SER A 109 -24.04 3.68 -7.78
C SER A 109 -24.17 5.02 -7.05
N SER A 110 -23.38 5.22 -6.00
CA SER A 110 -23.24 6.52 -5.33
C SER A 110 -22.84 7.63 -6.32
N ASP A 111 -21.81 7.42 -7.14
CA ASP A 111 -21.32 8.37 -8.13
C ASP A 111 -22.41 8.77 -9.14
N GLU A 112 -23.18 7.80 -9.64
CA GLU A 112 -24.30 8.07 -10.55
C GLU A 112 -25.41 8.87 -9.86
N TYR A 113 -25.78 8.51 -8.63
CA TYR A 113 -26.80 9.23 -7.89
C TYR A 113 -26.37 10.67 -7.59
N ILE A 114 -25.12 10.88 -7.18
CA ILE A 114 -24.54 12.21 -6.92
C ILE A 114 -24.61 13.07 -8.19
N LYS A 115 -24.19 12.54 -9.35
CA LYS A 115 -24.22 13.27 -10.64
C LYS A 115 -25.60 13.71 -11.09
N LEU A 116 -26.63 12.95 -10.73
CA LEU A 116 -28.03 13.27 -11.06
C LEU A 116 -28.67 14.23 -10.05
N SER A 117 -28.08 14.37 -8.85
CA SER A 117 -28.71 15.03 -7.71
C SER A 117 -28.45 16.53 -7.65
N SER A 118 -29.46 17.26 -7.20
CA SER A 118 -29.30 18.63 -6.69
C SER A 118 -29.11 18.63 -5.18
N GLU A 119 -28.22 19.48 -4.67
CA GLU A 119 -28.01 19.65 -3.24
C GLU A 119 -29.11 20.50 -2.59
N ASN A 120 -29.57 20.06 -1.42
CA ASN A 120 -30.52 20.80 -0.59
C ASN A 120 -30.05 20.76 0.88
N LEU A 121 -29.93 21.92 1.51
CA LEU A 121 -29.56 22.02 2.92
C LEU A 121 -30.80 21.86 3.80
N LYS A 122 -30.84 20.78 4.59
CA LYS A 122 -31.96 20.53 5.52
C LYS A 122 -31.41 20.11 6.89
N SER A 123 -31.80 20.86 7.93
CA SER A 123 -31.44 20.54 9.33
C SER A 123 -29.92 20.41 9.57
N GLY A 124 -29.12 21.28 8.95
CA GLY A 124 -27.66 21.27 9.10
C GLY A 124 -26.92 20.15 8.35
N LYS A 125 -27.64 19.32 7.58
CA LYS A 125 -27.05 18.27 6.74
C LYS A 125 -27.37 18.49 5.26
N ILE A 126 -26.41 18.15 4.39
CA ILE A 126 -26.60 18.20 2.94
C ILE A 126 -27.38 16.96 2.50
N ARG A 127 -28.49 17.18 1.81
CA ARG A 127 -29.33 16.14 1.22
C ARG A 127 -29.28 16.24 -0.30
N LEU A 128 -29.02 15.11 -0.94
CA LEU A 128 -29.01 14.97 -2.39
C LEU A 128 -30.38 14.50 -2.87
N GLN A 129 -30.98 15.25 -3.79
CA GLN A 129 -32.32 15.00 -4.30
C GLN A 129 -32.36 14.79 -5.81
N VAL A 130 -33.08 13.76 -6.24
CA VAL A 130 -33.34 13.43 -7.65
C VAL A 130 -34.84 13.28 -7.87
N LYS A 131 -35.36 13.88 -8.95
CA LYS A 131 -36.74 13.61 -9.39
C LYS A 131 -36.81 12.20 -9.97
N ALA A 132 -37.79 11.39 -9.55
CA ALA A 132 -37.89 10.00 -9.96
C ALA A 132 -37.98 9.84 -11.49
N SER A 133 -38.64 10.76 -12.20
CA SER A 133 -38.70 10.76 -13.67
C SER A 133 -37.32 10.66 -14.33
N THR A 134 -36.31 11.34 -13.79
CA THR A 134 -34.93 11.30 -14.29
C THR A 134 -34.33 9.88 -14.29
N ILE A 135 -34.73 9.05 -13.33
CA ILE A 135 -34.31 7.64 -13.26
C ILE A 135 -35.22 6.77 -14.13
N LEU A 136 -36.55 6.96 -14.02
CA LEU A 136 -37.55 6.10 -14.66
C LEU A 136 -37.56 6.19 -16.20
N GLU A 137 -37.18 7.35 -16.75
CA GLU A 137 -37.11 7.61 -18.19
C GLU A 137 -35.77 7.18 -18.82
N SER A 138 -34.75 6.92 -17.99
CA SER A 138 -33.42 6.52 -18.44
C SER A 138 -33.27 5.01 -18.48
N SER A 139 -32.96 4.45 -19.66
CA SER A 139 -32.63 3.03 -19.81
C SER A 139 -31.27 2.66 -19.21
N ASN A 140 -30.43 3.64 -18.85
CA ASN A 140 -29.07 3.39 -18.36
C ASN A 140 -29.05 2.78 -16.95
N TYR A 141 -30.09 3.02 -16.16
CA TYR A 141 -30.18 2.54 -14.78
C TYR A 141 -31.13 1.35 -14.64
N GLU A 142 -31.93 1.07 -15.67
CA GLU A 142 -32.92 -0.01 -15.63
C GLU A 142 -32.25 -1.39 -15.65
N ILE A 143 -32.70 -2.26 -14.75
CA ILE A 143 -32.24 -3.65 -14.68
C ILE A 143 -33.02 -4.45 -15.73
N LEU A 144 -32.47 -4.47 -16.95
CA LEU A 144 -32.97 -5.30 -18.05
C LEU A 144 -32.44 -6.75 -17.96
N ASP A 145 -31.26 -6.92 -17.36
CA ASP A 145 -30.61 -8.21 -17.13
C ASP A 145 -30.15 -8.29 -15.67
N HIS A 146 -30.78 -9.20 -14.92
CA HIS A 146 -30.48 -9.41 -13.51
C HIS A 146 -29.04 -9.87 -13.28
N THR A 147 -28.51 -10.72 -14.15
CA THR A 147 -27.16 -11.27 -14.01
C THR A 147 -26.13 -10.16 -14.15
N ARG A 148 -26.27 -9.31 -15.18
CA ARG A 148 -25.37 -8.17 -15.40
C ARG A 148 -25.43 -7.15 -14.26
N ALA A 149 -26.61 -6.89 -13.71
CA ALA A 149 -26.76 -5.99 -12.56
C ALA A 149 -26.09 -6.56 -11.30
N LEU A 150 -26.25 -7.86 -11.02
CA LEU A 150 -25.58 -8.52 -9.90
C LEU A 150 -24.06 -8.61 -10.11
N GLU A 151 -23.57 -8.78 -11.34
CA GLU A 151 -22.15 -8.72 -11.67
C GLU A 151 -21.55 -7.34 -11.42
N ARG A 152 -22.29 -6.28 -11.74
CA ARG A 152 -21.86 -4.91 -11.46
C ARG A 152 -21.66 -4.68 -9.96
N ILE A 153 -22.59 -5.18 -9.13
CA ILE A 153 -22.46 -5.16 -7.66
C ILE A 153 -21.26 -6.02 -7.21
N ASP A 154 -21.12 -7.25 -7.73
CA ASP A 154 -20.02 -8.15 -7.38
C ASP A 154 -18.64 -7.54 -7.72
N HIS A 155 -18.52 -6.93 -8.91
CA HIS A 155 -17.31 -6.25 -9.35
C HIS A 155 -16.98 -5.05 -8.46
N ALA A 156 -17.96 -4.20 -8.16
CA ALA A 156 -17.79 -3.07 -7.25
C ALA A 156 -17.28 -3.55 -5.88
N LEU A 157 -17.86 -4.61 -5.32
CA LEU A 157 -17.39 -5.22 -4.06
C LEU A 157 -15.99 -5.84 -4.15
N ARG A 158 -15.59 -6.41 -5.29
CA ARG A 158 -14.20 -6.89 -5.48
C ARG A 158 -13.21 -5.73 -5.45
N SER A 159 -13.54 -4.65 -6.16
CA SER A 159 -12.69 -3.47 -6.34
C SER A 159 -12.74 -2.45 -5.21
N ALA A 160 -13.67 -2.60 -4.25
CA ALA A 160 -13.82 -1.69 -3.12
C ALA A 160 -12.56 -1.70 -2.24
N ASP A 161 -12.12 -0.53 -1.80
CA ASP A 161 -11.03 -0.41 -0.84
C ASP A 161 -11.45 -1.08 0.47
N PHE A 162 -10.65 -2.02 0.95
CA PHE A 162 -10.95 -2.80 2.14
C PHE A 162 -11.16 -1.92 3.39
N PHE A 163 -10.44 -0.80 3.51
CA PHE A 163 -10.49 0.07 4.69
C PHE A 163 -11.62 1.10 4.62
N ALA A 164 -11.86 1.72 3.46
CA ALA A 164 -13.04 2.58 3.25
C ALA A 164 -14.36 1.81 3.47
N ASN A 165 -14.40 0.56 2.99
CA ASN A 165 -15.52 -0.37 3.16
C ASN A 165 -15.84 -0.68 4.63
N ARG A 166 -14.82 -0.68 5.49
CA ARG A 166 -14.96 -0.89 6.93
C ARG A 166 -15.23 0.40 7.70
N ARG A 167 -14.71 1.55 7.25
CA ARG A 167 -15.04 2.88 7.79
C ARG A 167 -16.53 3.20 7.61
N PHE A 168 -17.13 2.78 6.49
CA PHE A 168 -18.57 2.88 6.25
C PHE A 168 -19.40 1.99 7.20
N LEU A 169 -18.89 0.82 7.56
CA LEU A 169 -19.67 -0.23 8.25
C LEU A 169 -19.31 -0.46 9.71
N GLY A 170 -18.32 0.25 10.23
CA GLY A 170 -17.74 -0.02 11.55
C GLY A 170 -16.98 -1.35 11.51
N ALA A 171 -15.64 -1.29 11.50
CA ALA A 171 -14.82 -2.46 11.75
C ALA A 171 -15.27 -3.15 13.05
N THR A 172 -15.07 -4.47 13.08
CA THR A 172 -15.64 -5.48 14.00
C THR A 172 -15.21 -5.35 15.47
N ASN A 173 -15.03 -4.14 15.99
CA ASN A 173 -14.99 -3.80 17.42
C ASN A 173 -15.60 -2.42 17.70
N TYR A 174 -16.39 -1.85 16.78
CA TYR A 174 -17.13 -0.61 17.03
C TYR A 174 -18.24 -0.88 18.04
N ILE A 175 -17.90 -0.87 19.34
CA ILE A 175 -18.89 -0.84 20.41
C ILE A 175 -19.68 0.45 20.18
N LYS A 176 -20.94 0.33 19.73
CA LYS A 176 -21.84 1.49 19.65
C LYS A 176 -22.04 1.97 21.08
N ILE A 177 -21.35 3.04 21.46
CA ILE A 177 -21.46 3.58 22.81
C ILE A 177 -22.81 4.28 22.94
N SER A 178 -23.57 3.96 23.98
CA SER A 178 -24.78 4.69 24.34
C SER A 178 -24.77 5.14 25.80
N PRO A 179 -25.47 6.23 26.17
CA PRO A 179 -25.47 6.73 27.55
C PRO A 179 -26.00 5.71 28.57
N ASP A 180 -26.85 4.79 28.13
CA ASP A 180 -27.46 3.71 28.89
C ASP A 180 -26.57 2.45 29.00
N GLN A 181 -25.40 2.42 28.36
CA GLN A 181 -24.40 1.36 28.55
C GLN A 181 -23.60 1.58 29.83
N ILE A 182 -24.30 1.55 30.95
CA ILE A 182 -23.77 1.59 32.31
C ILE A 182 -24.73 0.77 33.18
N GLU A 183 -24.24 0.19 34.29
CA GLU A 183 -25.13 -0.55 35.18
C GLU A 183 -26.24 0.35 35.72
N HIS A 184 -27.43 -0.24 35.91
CA HIS A 184 -28.64 0.49 36.28
C HIS A 184 -28.47 1.27 37.60
N ASP A 185 -27.69 0.75 38.54
CA ASP A 185 -27.43 1.38 39.83
C ASP A 185 -26.79 2.78 39.69
N PHE A 186 -26.01 3.02 38.63
CA PHE A 186 -25.41 4.32 38.32
C PHE A 186 -26.33 5.27 37.55
N LEU A 187 -27.52 4.82 37.17
CA LEU A 187 -28.59 5.65 36.59
C LEU A 187 -29.56 6.15 37.66
N LEU A 188 -29.48 5.63 38.89
CA LEU A 188 -30.33 6.06 40.00
C LEU A 188 -29.97 7.50 40.39
N PRO A 189 -30.97 8.37 40.66
CA PRO A 189 -30.76 9.77 40.98
C PRO A 189 -30.24 9.93 42.42
N MET A 190 -28.97 9.60 42.63
CA MET A 190 -28.25 9.79 43.88
C MET A 190 -27.20 10.88 43.74
N ASP A 191 -27.18 11.82 44.68
CA ASP A 191 -26.16 12.85 44.73
C ASP A 191 -24.78 12.24 44.97
N ASN A 192 -23.79 12.75 44.25
CA ASN A 192 -22.39 12.39 44.41
C ASN A 192 -21.50 13.65 44.29
N GLN A 193 -20.25 13.56 44.74
CA GLN A 193 -19.33 14.70 44.80
C GLN A 193 -18.58 14.98 43.48
N TYR A 194 -18.91 14.27 42.40
CA TYR A 194 -18.15 14.31 41.16
C TYR A 194 -18.96 14.93 40.01
N ALA A 195 -19.92 14.20 39.46
CA ALA A 195 -20.70 14.59 38.29
C ALA A 195 -21.90 13.65 38.09
N GLU A 196 -22.70 13.92 37.06
CA GLU A 196 -23.66 12.95 36.53
C GLU A 196 -22.88 11.73 35.96
N ILE A 197 -22.81 10.64 36.73
CA ILE A 197 -21.92 9.49 36.48
C ILE A 197 -22.15 8.89 35.10
N GLY A 198 -23.40 8.64 34.70
CA GLY A 198 -23.73 8.09 33.38
C GLY A 198 -23.20 8.96 32.24
N LYS A 199 -23.35 10.28 32.34
CA LYS A 199 -22.84 11.24 31.36
C LYS A 199 -21.31 11.29 31.33
N ALA A 200 -20.66 11.33 32.49
CA ALA A 200 -19.20 11.35 32.58
C ALA A 200 -18.58 10.06 32.01
N PHE A 201 -19.14 8.89 32.34
CA PHE A 201 -18.69 7.61 31.81
C PHE A 201 -18.88 7.48 30.30
N PHE A 202 -19.99 7.98 29.78
CA PHE A 202 -20.23 8.06 28.33
C PHE A 202 -19.18 8.90 27.61
N GLU A 203 -18.79 10.05 28.18
CA GLU A 203 -17.73 10.89 27.61
C GLU A 203 -16.34 10.23 27.68
N GLU A 204 -16.01 9.50 28.76
CA GLU A 204 -14.76 8.71 28.81
C GLU A 204 -14.72 7.60 27.75
N LYS A 205 -15.84 6.89 27.54
CA LYS A 205 -15.93 5.89 26.46
C LYS A 205 -15.73 6.51 25.07
N LYS A 206 -16.25 7.72 24.82
CA LYS A 206 -16.00 8.43 23.56
C LYS A 206 -14.53 8.78 23.36
N LYS A 207 -13.83 9.19 24.42
CA LYS A 207 -12.39 9.46 24.35
C LYS A 207 -11.62 8.19 23.99
N LEU A 208 -11.94 7.06 24.63
CA LEU A 208 -11.36 5.77 24.29
C LEU A 208 -11.64 5.36 22.83
N GLN A 209 -12.86 5.59 22.35
CA GLN A 209 -13.22 5.29 20.97
C GLN A 209 -12.39 6.07 19.95
N ARG A 210 -12.03 7.34 20.24
CA ARG A 210 -11.13 8.12 19.38
C ARG A 210 -9.74 7.48 19.32
N ILE A 211 -9.19 7.09 20.46
CA ILE A 211 -7.89 6.40 20.54
C ILE A 211 -7.89 5.10 19.71
N VAL A 212 -9.00 4.35 19.71
CA VAL A 212 -9.09 3.14 18.88
C VAL A 212 -9.02 3.46 17.39
N PHE A 213 -9.62 4.57 16.93
CA PHE A 213 -9.48 4.98 15.53
C PHE A 213 -8.07 5.40 15.18
N ASP A 214 -7.44 6.19 16.05
CA ASP A 214 -6.04 6.60 15.87
C ASP A 214 -5.14 5.34 15.76
N ALA A 215 -5.38 4.32 16.60
CA ALA A 215 -4.65 3.05 16.54
C ALA A 215 -4.88 2.27 15.22
N GLU A 216 -6.10 2.28 14.69
CA GLU A 216 -6.43 1.61 13.43
C GLU A 216 -5.76 2.28 12.24
N GLU A 217 -5.70 3.61 12.21
CA GLU A 217 -5.01 4.39 11.17
C GLU A 217 -3.50 4.10 11.19
N ILE A 218 -2.88 4.13 12.38
CA ILE A 218 -1.47 3.72 12.58
C ILE A 218 -1.21 2.31 12.03
N LEU A 219 -2.07 1.35 12.36
CA LEU A 219 -1.92 -0.04 11.93
C LEU A 219 -2.05 -0.20 10.41
N ASP A 220 -2.90 0.58 9.76
CA ASP A 220 -3.03 0.57 8.30
C ASP A 220 -1.74 1.09 7.64
N SER A 221 -1.19 2.22 8.12
CA SER A 221 0.08 2.77 7.63
C SER A 221 1.22 1.78 7.78
N MET A 222 1.33 1.10 8.93
CA MET A 222 2.31 0.02 9.13
C MET A 222 2.12 -1.13 8.13
N GLN A 223 0.87 -1.54 7.86
CA GLN A 223 0.60 -2.60 6.88
C GLN A 223 0.95 -2.18 5.45
N LYS A 224 0.70 -0.91 5.08
CA LYS A 224 1.08 -0.36 3.77
C LYS A 224 2.61 -0.39 3.62
N MET A 225 3.36 0.02 4.64
CA MET A 225 4.83 -0.06 4.63
C MET A 225 5.32 -1.50 4.46
N LEU A 226 4.78 -2.45 5.23
CA LEU A 226 5.18 -3.87 5.15
C LEU A 226 4.87 -4.52 3.80
N ARG A 227 3.88 -4.00 3.05
CA ARG A 227 3.52 -4.49 1.71
C ARG A 227 4.27 -3.76 0.59
N SER A 228 4.83 -2.59 0.88
CA SER A 228 5.56 -1.81 -0.12
C SER A 228 6.79 -2.59 -0.60
N THR A 229 6.98 -2.60 -1.91
CA THR A 229 8.21 -3.10 -2.53
C THR A 229 9.18 -1.96 -2.89
N ASP A 230 8.72 -0.71 -2.88
CA ASP A 230 9.54 0.48 -3.09
C ASP A 230 9.96 1.05 -1.73
N PRO A 231 11.27 1.07 -1.39
CA PRO A 231 11.74 1.64 -0.14
C PRO A 231 11.37 3.13 0.00
N GLU A 232 11.38 3.92 -1.07
CA GLU A 232 11.02 5.35 -0.97
C GLU A 232 9.56 5.55 -0.60
N GLU A 233 8.67 4.70 -1.12
CA GLU A 233 7.26 4.73 -0.74
C GLU A 233 7.07 4.36 0.73
N ALA A 234 7.83 3.39 1.25
CA ALA A 234 7.78 3.02 2.66
C ALA A 234 8.29 4.15 3.59
N PHE A 235 9.37 4.85 3.20
CA PHE A 235 9.86 6.03 3.93
C PHE A 235 8.87 7.19 3.89
N ARG A 236 8.21 7.43 2.76
CA ARG A 236 7.17 8.46 2.66
C ARG A 236 6.00 8.17 3.58
N ILE A 237 5.49 6.94 3.61
CA ILE A 237 4.41 6.54 4.54
C ILE A 237 4.85 6.73 5.99
N TYR A 238 6.11 6.40 6.31
CA TYR A 238 6.67 6.64 7.64
C TYR A 238 6.66 8.14 8.00
N GLU A 239 7.17 9.00 7.13
CA GLU A 239 7.26 10.46 7.35
C GLU A 239 5.89 11.14 7.42
N GLU A 240 4.96 10.75 6.54
CA GLU A 240 3.64 11.39 6.40
C GLU A 240 2.63 10.86 7.42
N ASP A 241 2.61 9.55 7.71
CA ASP A 241 1.51 8.91 8.44
C ASP A 241 1.89 8.36 9.82
N LEU A 242 3.18 8.19 10.15
CA LEU A 242 3.62 7.55 11.40
C LEU A 242 4.53 8.40 12.26
N TRP A 243 5.30 9.33 11.67
CA TRP A 243 6.31 10.11 12.37
C TRP A 243 5.76 10.82 13.62
N GLU A 244 4.54 11.36 13.54
CA GLU A 244 3.91 12.06 14.67
C GLU A 244 3.54 11.16 15.86
N HIS A 245 3.51 9.84 15.65
CA HIS A 245 3.21 8.84 16.66
C HIS A 245 4.46 8.20 17.28
N ILE A 246 5.66 8.57 16.84
CA ILE A 246 6.93 8.00 17.32
C ILE A 246 7.58 8.95 18.33
N GLY A 247 8.01 8.41 19.48
CA GLY A 247 8.73 9.20 20.49
C GLY A 247 7.82 10.00 21.42
N GLN A 248 7.95 11.33 21.50
CA GLN A 248 7.19 12.14 22.46
C GLN A 248 6.06 12.93 21.80
N GLY A 249 4.83 12.46 22.00
CA GLY A 249 3.62 13.08 21.46
C GLY A 249 2.43 13.06 22.43
N ARG A 250 1.31 13.68 22.01
CA ARG A 250 0.02 13.57 22.70
C ARG A 250 -0.81 12.51 21.98
N GLY A 251 -1.17 11.43 22.66
CA GLY A 251 -2.01 10.36 22.10
C GLY A 251 -1.33 8.99 22.21
N ILE A 252 -1.42 8.19 21.14
CA ILE A 252 -0.69 6.93 21.03
C ILE A 252 0.76 7.24 20.68
N VAL A 253 1.65 6.71 21.51
CA VAL A 253 3.10 6.79 21.33
C VAL A 253 3.62 5.39 21.06
N LEU A 254 4.40 5.27 20.00
CA LEU A 254 5.11 4.06 19.61
C LEU A 254 6.59 4.22 19.93
N ASP A 255 7.15 3.17 20.51
CA ASP A 255 8.59 2.98 20.61
C ASP A 255 9.04 2.19 19.37
N ALA A 256 9.76 2.84 18.48
CA ALA A 256 10.09 2.32 17.15
C ALA A 256 11.55 2.65 16.78
N ASP A 257 12.26 1.64 16.28
CA ASP A 257 13.64 1.72 15.78
C ASP A 257 13.68 1.22 14.32
N PHE A 258 12.88 1.86 13.46
CA PHE A 258 12.82 1.55 12.04
C PHE A 258 12.69 2.84 11.23
N PHE A 259 13.17 2.83 9.99
CA PHE A 259 13.07 3.97 9.06
C PHE A 259 13.64 5.29 9.63
N ASN A 260 14.57 5.21 10.59
CA ASN A 260 15.27 6.32 11.23
C ASN A 260 16.69 6.55 10.66
N ASP A 261 17.05 5.83 9.59
CA ASP A 261 18.36 5.88 8.94
C ASP A 261 18.30 6.77 7.69
N GLU A 262 18.70 8.03 7.84
CA GLU A 262 18.79 9.00 6.74
C GLU A 262 19.82 8.56 5.67
N ASP A 263 20.90 7.88 6.07
CA ASP A 263 21.93 7.40 5.16
C ASP A 263 21.39 6.28 4.26
N PHE A 264 20.52 5.42 4.80
CA PHE A 264 19.82 4.41 4.00
C PHE A 264 18.91 5.05 2.95
N LEU A 265 18.07 6.03 3.34
CA LEU A 265 17.19 6.72 2.39
C LEU A 265 17.98 7.47 1.31
N ALA A 266 19.06 8.14 1.69
CA ALA A 266 19.98 8.80 0.76
C ALA A 266 20.59 7.80 -0.22
N SER A 267 20.99 6.63 0.27
CA SER A 267 21.55 5.53 -0.54
C SER A 267 20.54 4.98 -1.55
N VAL A 268 19.28 4.79 -1.15
CA VAL A 268 18.19 4.36 -2.05
C VAL A 268 17.98 5.39 -3.17
N LYS A 269 17.84 6.68 -2.80
CA LYS A 269 17.65 7.77 -3.78
C LYS A 269 18.83 7.87 -4.74
N SER A 270 20.05 7.77 -4.24
CA SER A 270 21.27 7.74 -5.06
C SER A 270 21.30 6.54 -6.00
N HIS A 271 20.95 5.35 -5.53
CA HIS A 271 20.89 4.14 -6.35
C HIS A 271 19.92 4.30 -7.52
N LYS A 272 18.69 4.77 -7.26
CA LYS A 272 17.67 4.96 -8.29
C LYS A 272 18.10 5.98 -9.34
N LYS A 273 18.61 7.14 -8.92
CA LYS A 273 19.13 8.18 -9.83
C LYS A 273 20.23 7.66 -10.76
N ARG A 274 21.18 6.89 -10.22
CA ARG A 274 22.27 6.31 -11.02
C ARG A 274 21.77 5.28 -12.01
N LEU A 275 20.85 4.41 -11.58
CA LEU A 275 20.24 3.41 -12.45
C LEU A 275 19.46 4.06 -13.59
N ASP A 276 18.66 5.08 -13.29
CA ASP A 276 17.91 5.84 -14.30
C ASP A 276 18.86 6.53 -15.31
N ALA A 277 19.95 7.15 -14.84
CA ALA A 277 20.95 7.76 -15.73
C ALA A 277 21.64 6.74 -16.67
N ILE A 278 21.87 5.50 -16.20
CA ILE A 278 22.40 4.41 -17.04
C ILE A 278 21.34 3.93 -18.05
N ARG A 279 20.07 3.86 -17.63
CA ARG A 279 18.93 3.50 -18.49
C ARG A 279 18.68 4.51 -19.59
N ASP A 280 18.76 5.80 -19.28
CA ASP A 280 18.60 6.89 -20.25
C ASP A 280 19.66 6.83 -21.36
N LYS A 281 20.82 6.23 -21.09
CA LYS A 281 21.88 5.97 -22.08
C LYS A 281 21.69 4.66 -22.85
N GLY A 282 20.70 3.84 -22.50
CA GLY A 282 20.44 2.53 -23.11
C GLY A 282 21.50 1.47 -22.78
N MET A 283 22.28 1.67 -21.70
CA MET A 283 23.44 0.83 -21.37
C MET A 283 23.22 -0.10 -20.17
N GLU A 284 21.99 -0.21 -19.64
CA GLU A 284 21.71 -1.03 -18.44
C GLU A 284 22.23 -2.47 -18.56
N ALA A 285 21.85 -3.16 -19.64
CA ALA A 285 22.23 -4.56 -19.84
C ALA A 285 23.74 -4.73 -20.02
N SER A 286 24.40 -3.86 -20.78
CA SER A 286 25.85 -3.94 -21.02
C SER A 286 26.65 -3.56 -19.78
N PHE A 287 26.20 -2.58 -19.00
CA PHE A 287 26.79 -2.20 -17.73
C PHE A 287 26.78 -3.37 -16.74
N PHE A 288 25.65 -4.02 -16.53
CA PHE A 288 25.58 -5.18 -15.63
C PHE A 288 26.35 -6.39 -16.16
N ALA A 289 26.36 -6.63 -17.48
CA ALA A 289 27.18 -7.67 -18.09
C ALA A 289 28.68 -7.43 -17.87
N LEU A 290 29.15 -6.19 -17.97
CA LEU A 290 30.52 -5.79 -17.67
C LEU A 290 30.88 -6.08 -16.21
N LEU A 291 30.04 -5.65 -15.26
CA LEU A 291 30.27 -5.89 -13.84
C LEU A 291 30.29 -7.39 -13.50
N GLN A 292 29.34 -8.16 -14.03
CA GLN A 292 29.28 -9.61 -13.85
C GLN A 292 30.54 -10.30 -14.41
N LYS A 293 31.02 -9.86 -15.58
CA LYS A 293 32.24 -10.40 -16.17
C LYS A 293 33.45 -10.13 -15.29
N ILE A 294 33.59 -8.91 -14.76
CA ILE A 294 34.64 -8.54 -13.81
C ILE A 294 34.59 -9.42 -12.56
N GLU A 295 33.41 -9.60 -11.95
CA GLU A 295 33.22 -10.43 -10.76
C GLU A 295 33.52 -11.91 -11.00
N SER A 296 33.24 -12.42 -12.19
CA SER A 296 33.48 -13.82 -12.54
C SER A 296 34.94 -14.13 -12.90
N GLU A 297 35.62 -13.23 -13.63
CA GLU A 297 36.98 -13.47 -14.13
C GLU A 297 38.08 -13.09 -13.14
N LEU A 298 37.87 -12.06 -12.31
CA LEU A 298 38.92 -11.58 -11.40
C LEU A 298 39.37 -12.65 -10.39
N PRO A 299 38.48 -13.33 -9.64
CA PRO A 299 38.91 -14.32 -8.66
C PRO A 299 39.76 -15.42 -9.29
N VAL A 300 39.35 -15.94 -10.45
CA VAL A 300 40.05 -16.99 -11.19
C VAL A 300 41.45 -16.52 -11.60
N ARG A 301 41.55 -15.34 -12.23
CA ARG A 301 42.84 -14.81 -12.71
C ARG A 301 43.80 -14.45 -11.59
N ILE A 302 43.29 -14.05 -10.42
CA ILE A 302 44.12 -13.75 -9.25
C ILE A 302 44.56 -15.06 -8.58
N ALA A 303 43.70 -16.07 -8.52
CA ALA A 303 44.01 -17.39 -7.98
C ALA A 303 45.10 -18.13 -8.79
N ASP A 304 45.18 -17.89 -10.10
CA ASP A 304 46.27 -18.37 -10.95
C ASP A 304 47.66 -17.83 -10.54
N LEU A 305 47.71 -16.75 -9.74
CA LEU A 305 48.93 -16.20 -9.20
C LEU A 305 49.26 -16.88 -7.86
N LYS A 306 50.54 -17.18 -7.62
CA LYS A 306 51.00 -17.62 -6.30
C LYS A 306 51.03 -16.43 -5.34
N ILE A 307 49.94 -16.24 -4.60
CA ILE A 307 49.77 -15.09 -3.71
C ILE A 307 50.58 -15.29 -2.42
N THR A 308 51.45 -14.34 -2.15
CA THR A 308 52.15 -14.17 -0.88
C THR A 308 51.80 -12.81 -0.28
N GLU A 309 52.23 -12.56 0.96
CA GLU A 309 52.08 -11.26 1.62
C GLU A 309 52.73 -10.10 0.84
N ASP A 310 53.80 -10.41 0.09
CA ASP A 310 54.53 -9.45 -0.74
C ASP A 310 53.97 -9.30 -2.16
N THR A 311 53.09 -10.20 -2.61
CA THR A 311 52.50 -10.13 -3.94
C THR A 311 51.72 -8.83 -4.10
N ARG A 312 52.01 -8.10 -5.17
CA ARG A 312 51.26 -6.90 -5.58
C ARG A 312 50.83 -7.08 -7.01
N ILE A 313 49.57 -6.77 -7.29
CA ILE A 313 49.00 -6.99 -8.61
C ILE A 313 48.42 -5.71 -9.18
N GLN A 314 48.50 -5.61 -10.49
CA GLN A 314 47.84 -4.62 -11.31
C GLN A 314 46.74 -5.31 -12.11
N ILE A 315 45.50 -4.87 -11.87
CA ILE A 315 44.32 -5.24 -12.65
C ILE A 315 44.14 -4.17 -13.73
N ILE A 316 44.04 -4.59 -14.99
CA ILE A 316 43.66 -3.74 -16.11
C ILE A 316 42.34 -4.27 -16.66
N VAL A 317 41.31 -3.44 -16.64
CA VAL A 317 40.01 -3.71 -17.25
C VAL A 317 39.84 -2.79 -18.45
N SER A 318 39.76 -3.35 -19.64
CA SER A 318 39.49 -2.60 -20.87
C SER A 318 38.21 -3.09 -21.54
N TYR A 319 37.46 -2.19 -22.17
CA TYR A 319 36.18 -2.48 -22.84
C TYR A 319 35.89 -1.39 -23.89
N ASP A 320 34.93 -1.64 -24.77
CA ASP A 320 34.49 -0.63 -25.74
C ASP A 320 33.77 0.52 -25.03
N SER A 321 34.29 1.74 -25.14
CA SER A 321 33.78 2.89 -24.36
C SER A 321 32.38 3.36 -24.78
N ALA A 322 31.92 3.01 -25.99
CA ALA A 322 30.61 3.40 -26.49
C ALA A 322 29.51 2.40 -26.12
N THR A 323 29.85 1.12 -25.95
CA THR A 323 28.88 0.03 -25.74
C THR A 323 29.04 -0.68 -24.39
N LEU A 324 30.19 -0.52 -23.74
CA LEU A 324 30.62 -1.25 -22.54
C LEU A 324 30.85 -2.76 -22.76
N LEU A 325 30.89 -3.20 -24.02
CA LEU A 325 31.06 -4.60 -24.41
C LEU A 325 32.53 -4.97 -24.65
N ASP A 326 32.76 -6.23 -24.99
CA ASP A 326 34.08 -6.80 -25.33
C ASP A 326 35.14 -6.63 -24.26
N ALA A 327 34.70 -6.62 -22.99
CA ALA A 327 35.57 -6.39 -21.87
C ALA A 327 36.66 -7.45 -21.73
N ARG A 328 37.87 -7.02 -21.39
CA ARG A 328 39.06 -7.85 -21.14
C ARG A 328 39.61 -7.48 -19.77
N VAL A 329 39.76 -8.50 -18.93
CA VAL A 329 40.41 -8.36 -17.62
C VAL A 329 41.80 -8.94 -17.73
N THR A 330 42.82 -8.17 -17.33
CA THR A 330 44.20 -8.66 -17.27
C THR A 330 44.73 -8.43 -15.87
N VAL A 331 45.37 -9.44 -15.30
CA VAL A 331 46.03 -9.35 -14.00
C VAL A 331 47.52 -9.59 -14.21
N LYS A 332 48.37 -8.72 -13.65
CA LYS A 332 49.83 -8.84 -13.71
C LYS A 332 50.43 -8.56 -12.35
N GLU A 333 51.48 -9.29 -11.99
CA GLU A 333 52.29 -8.97 -10.83
C GLU A 333 53.13 -7.72 -11.11
N VAL A 334 53.21 -6.82 -10.13
CA VAL A 334 53.96 -5.57 -10.21
C VAL A 334 54.78 -5.35 -8.94
N THR A 335 55.87 -4.62 -9.04
CA THR A 335 56.65 -4.17 -7.88
C THR A 335 56.13 -2.83 -7.39
N GLY A 336 55.59 -2.75 -6.18
CA GLY A 336 54.97 -1.52 -5.65
C GLY A 336 54.68 -1.55 -4.14
N THR A 337 54.20 -0.42 -3.60
CA THR A 337 54.15 -0.14 -2.14
C THR A 337 52.76 -0.08 -1.51
N LYS A 338 51.67 -0.37 -2.23
CA LYS A 338 50.32 -0.07 -1.75
C LYS A 338 49.57 -1.31 -1.27
N GLU A 339 49.09 -1.25 -0.03
CA GLU A 339 48.34 -2.33 0.61
C GLU A 339 46.86 -2.33 0.19
N THR A 340 46.24 -1.16 0.02
CA THR A 340 44.82 -1.04 -0.34
C THR A 340 44.60 -0.83 -1.84
N PRO A 341 43.43 -1.26 -2.38
CA PRO A 341 43.06 -1.00 -3.77
C PRO A 341 43.07 0.48 -4.09
N ARG A 342 43.90 0.85 -5.07
CA ARG A 342 43.96 2.21 -5.58
C ARG A 342 43.94 2.22 -7.09
N LEU A 343 43.08 3.07 -7.62
CA LEU A 343 43.02 3.38 -9.03
C LEU A 343 44.27 4.18 -9.45
N VAL A 344 44.98 3.68 -10.46
CA VAL A 344 46.21 4.27 -10.98
C VAL A 344 45.98 5.02 -12.28
N ASN A 345 45.07 4.52 -13.11
CA ASN A 345 44.62 5.18 -14.32
C ASN A 345 43.13 4.89 -14.53
N SER A 346 42.39 5.89 -15.03
CA SER A 346 40.94 5.80 -15.23
C SER A 346 40.54 6.65 -16.41
N SER A 347 40.03 5.99 -17.43
CA SER A 347 39.43 6.61 -18.60
C SER A 347 38.28 5.72 -19.07
N LEU A 348 37.25 6.30 -19.67
CA LEU A 348 36.16 5.50 -20.21
C LEU A 348 36.71 4.47 -21.21
N GLY A 349 36.44 3.18 -20.96
CA GLY A 349 36.98 2.07 -21.75
C GLY A 349 38.27 1.45 -21.23
N CYS A 350 38.94 2.03 -20.22
CA CYS A 350 40.16 1.46 -19.63
C CYS A 350 40.41 1.96 -18.20
N HIS A 351 40.45 1.03 -17.25
CA HIS A 351 40.77 1.31 -15.85
C HIS A 351 41.88 0.39 -15.34
N THR A 352 42.75 0.95 -14.52
CA THR A 352 43.87 0.24 -13.90
C THR A 352 43.82 0.40 -12.38
N ILE A 353 43.79 -0.72 -11.67
CA ILE A 353 43.84 -0.78 -10.20
C ILE A 353 45.09 -1.53 -9.77
N GLU A 354 45.77 -1.02 -8.73
CA GLU A 354 46.87 -1.71 -8.06
C GLU A 354 46.52 -1.99 -6.60
N PHE A 355 46.82 -3.20 -6.12
CA PHE A 355 46.58 -3.59 -4.73
C PHE A 355 47.34 -4.86 -4.32
N SER A 356 47.31 -5.13 -3.01
CA SER A 356 47.75 -6.41 -2.44
C SER A 356 46.57 -7.38 -2.31
N PRO A 357 46.54 -8.49 -3.06
CA PRO A 357 45.46 -9.46 -2.95
C PRO A 357 45.47 -10.22 -1.63
N PHE A 358 46.59 -10.23 -0.90
CA PHE A 358 46.66 -10.74 0.46
C PHE A 358 45.76 -9.96 1.44
N GLN A 359 45.48 -8.67 1.16
CA GLN A 359 44.54 -7.88 1.95
C GLN A 359 43.07 -8.29 1.75
N CYS A 360 42.79 -9.08 0.72
CA CYS A 360 41.47 -9.68 0.49
C CYS A 360 41.29 -11.03 1.20
N PHE A 361 42.22 -11.44 2.07
CA PHE A 361 42.03 -12.61 2.93
C PHE A 361 41.41 -12.24 4.27
N SER A 362 40.82 -13.23 4.94
CA SER A 362 40.25 -13.07 6.27
C SER A 362 41.26 -12.48 7.25
N TRP A 363 40.75 -11.81 8.29
CA TRP A 363 41.62 -11.21 9.31
C TRP A 363 42.46 -12.28 10.02
N GLU A 364 41.91 -13.48 10.22
CA GLU A 364 42.59 -14.62 10.82
C GLU A 364 43.77 -15.09 9.98
N ILE A 365 43.65 -15.11 8.66
CA ILE A 365 44.76 -15.43 7.74
C ILE A 365 45.81 -14.31 7.79
N ARG A 366 45.37 -13.05 7.68
CA ARG A 366 46.28 -11.89 7.68
C ARG A 366 47.05 -11.71 9.00
N THR A 367 46.53 -12.21 10.11
CA THR A 367 47.19 -12.16 11.44
C THR A 367 47.92 -13.45 11.80
N GLY A 368 47.99 -14.43 10.87
CA GLY A 368 48.67 -15.70 11.09
C GLY A 368 47.98 -16.65 12.08
N LYS A 369 46.71 -16.39 12.42
CA LYS A 369 45.90 -17.29 13.26
C LYS A 369 45.46 -18.54 12.51
N THR A 370 45.31 -18.42 11.19
CA THR A 370 44.99 -19.52 10.26
C THR A 370 46.06 -19.54 9.18
N PRO A 371 46.53 -20.71 8.70
CA PRO A 371 47.45 -20.76 7.58
C PRO A 371 46.84 -20.12 6.31
N PRO A 372 47.68 -19.54 5.42
CA PRO A 372 47.22 -19.02 4.14
C PRO A 372 46.67 -20.15 3.25
N PRO A 373 45.82 -19.82 2.27
CA PRO A 373 45.24 -20.83 1.38
C PRO A 373 46.34 -21.55 0.58
N GLU A 374 46.25 -22.88 0.48
CA GLU A 374 47.28 -23.71 -0.16
C GLU A 374 46.96 -24.05 -1.62
N SER A 375 45.68 -23.99 -2.02
CA SER A 375 45.23 -24.25 -3.38
C SER A 375 44.68 -23.00 -4.07
N ALA A 376 44.70 -22.98 -5.41
CA ALA A 376 44.09 -21.91 -6.18
C ALA A 376 42.57 -21.81 -5.94
N GLU A 377 41.90 -22.93 -5.70
CA GLU A 377 40.47 -22.97 -5.39
C GLU A 377 40.16 -22.24 -4.06
N ASP A 378 40.97 -22.46 -3.03
CA ASP A 378 40.81 -21.77 -1.74
C ASP A 378 41.06 -20.26 -1.87
N VAL A 379 42.08 -19.87 -2.66
CA VAL A 379 42.36 -18.47 -2.96
C VAL A 379 41.19 -17.81 -3.69
N GLU A 380 40.62 -18.50 -4.67
CA GLU A 380 39.45 -18.02 -5.43
C GLU A 380 38.25 -17.77 -4.52
N GLU A 381 37.93 -18.71 -3.63
CA GLU A 381 36.80 -18.60 -2.68
C GLU A 381 36.97 -17.41 -1.72
N GLN A 382 38.18 -17.22 -1.18
CA GLN A 382 38.49 -16.08 -0.31
C GLN A 382 38.32 -14.75 -1.07
N ILE A 383 38.83 -14.66 -2.29
CA ILE A 383 38.70 -13.45 -3.12
C ILE A 383 37.25 -13.20 -3.51
N ARG A 384 36.47 -14.23 -3.84
CA ARG A 384 35.03 -14.10 -4.15
C ARG A 384 34.26 -13.46 -3.00
N THR A 385 34.59 -13.82 -1.76
CA THR A 385 33.93 -13.27 -0.56
C THR A 385 34.18 -11.76 -0.39
N LEU A 386 35.32 -11.27 -0.85
CA LEU A 386 35.75 -9.87 -0.72
C LEU A 386 35.88 -9.13 -2.06
N ILE A 387 35.29 -9.67 -3.15
CA ILE A 387 35.36 -9.09 -4.50
C ILE A 387 34.78 -7.68 -4.57
N TRP A 388 33.85 -7.36 -3.66
CA TRP A 388 33.25 -6.05 -3.54
C TRP A 388 34.27 -4.94 -3.26
N LEU A 389 35.41 -5.25 -2.61
CA LEU A 389 36.52 -4.29 -2.38
C LEU A 389 37.19 -3.85 -3.69
N LEU A 390 37.13 -4.68 -4.73
CA LEU A 390 37.72 -4.40 -6.04
C LEU A 390 36.68 -3.88 -7.02
N ARG A 391 35.47 -4.45 -6.98
CA ARG A 391 34.36 -4.05 -7.84
C ARG A 391 33.89 -2.62 -7.54
N ARG A 392 33.75 -2.22 -6.26
CA ARG A 392 33.20 -0.90 -5.91
C ARG A 392 34.02 0.27 -6.48
N PRO A 393 35.37 0.30 -6.35
CA PRO A 393 36.19 1.33 -6.98
C PRO A 393 36.05 1.36 -8.51
N LEU A 394 36.06 0.18 -9.17
CA LEU A 394 35.87 0.09 -10.62
C LEU A 394 34.50 0.61 -11.04
N GLN A 395 33.45 0.18 -10.34
CA GLN A 395 32.08 0.57 -10.63
C GLN A 395 31.89 2.07 -10.45
N SER A 396 32.37 2.65 -9.35
CA SER A 396 32.33 4.10 -9.11
C SER A 396 32.97 4.87 -10.25
N GLU A 397 34.13 4.43 -10.73
CA GLU A 397 34.85 5.12 -11.80
C GLU A 397 34.17 4.98 -13.16
N ILE A 398 33.65 3.79 -13.48
CA ILE A 398 32.83 3.61 -14.68
C ILE A 398 31.61 4.54 -14.61
N GLU A 399 30.92 4.61 -13.46
CA GLU A 399 29.80 5.52 -13.23
C GLU A 399 30.21 6.99 -13.42
N LYS A 400 31.32 7.45 -12.83
CA LYS A 400 31.82 8.84 -12.98
C LYS A 400 31.99 9.23 -14.45
N HIS A 401 32.65 8.38 -15.24
CA HIS A 401 32.88 8.66 -16.65
C HIS A 401 31.62 8.50 -17.51
N LEU A 402 30.70 7.61 -17.12
CA LEU A 402 29.51 7.30 -17.89
C LEU A 402 28.36 8.28 -17.65
N ILE A 403 28.01 8.53 -16.38
CA ILE A 403 26.85 9.30 -15.95
C ILE A 403 27.21 10.64 -15.29
N GLY A 404 28.50 10.92 -15.09
CA GLY A 404 29.00 12.17 -14.52
C GLY A 404 29.40 12.04 -13.05
N GLU A 405 30.39 12.86 -12.66
CA GLU A 405 31.01 12.81 -11.33
C GLU A 405 30.01 13.16 -10.21
N ASP A 406 29.08 14.08 -10.47
CA ASP A 406 28.05 14.52 -9.51
C ASP A 406 27.05 13.41 -9.12
N LEU A 407 26.94 12.36 -9.93
CA LEU A 407 25.99 11.27 -9.71
C LEU A 407 26.66 9.99 -9.20
N ALA A 408 27.97 9.85 -9.38
CA ALA A 408 28.70 8.65 -8.98
C ALA A 408 29.01 8.66 -7.48
N LEU A 409 29.17 7.46 -6.88
CA LEU A 409 29.60 7.36 -5.49
C LEU A 409 31.06 7.78 -5.34
N GLU A 410 31.35 8.66 -4.39
CA GLU A 410 32.72 8.85 -3.92
C GLU A 410 33.19 7.60 -3.16
N TRP A 411 34.41 7.13 -3.46
CA TRP A 411 35.02 5.96 -2.83
C TRP A 411 36.48 6.21 -2.51
#